data_AF-A0A8X6P5E4-F1
#
_entry.id   AF-A0A8X6P5E4-F1
#
_cell.length_a   1.000
_cell.length_b   1.000
_cell.length_c   1.000
_cell.angle_alpha   90.00
_cell.angle_beta   90.00
_cell.angle_gamma   90.00
#
_symmetry.space_group_name_H-M   'P 1'
#
loop_
_entity.id
_entity.type
_entity.pdbx_description
1 polymer ?
#
loop_
_entity_poly.entity_id
_entity_poly.type
_entity_poly.pdbx_seq_one_letter_code
_entity_poly.pdbx_strand_id
1 'polypeptide(L)'
;MNARDEEILSKFHKDYKTEDNRRIVSLTWKSIVTPLSPNIVNAKNRFHSLQKRLSSSNVLKTQYYKYEIAVYRFSRLPFGLTCSPFLLCASTRELAMKHISEFPIAASMIDKHLYMDDFLASTETETHITMLYHEITDLMTLMKLPMEKWATNSLKLKDVIQTNKEFHKSTTAVLGIDWDTNDDTLGNAFKTSFCVAGGKPLTKRWLLRCIASCYDPLGLFSPFTIIGKILFQDTWILGIK
;
A
#
# COMPACT_ATOMS: atom_id res chain seq x y z
N MET A 1 -6.91 -14.41 -14.84
CA MET A 1 -7.16 -14.99 -13.50
C MET A 1 -6.82 -16.47 -13.60
N ASN A 2 -6.08 -17.05 -12.65
CA ASN A 2 -5.72 -18.48 -12.75
C ASN A 2 -6.87 -19.36 -12.20
N ALA A 3 -6.88 -20.66 -12.51
CA ALA A 3 -7.96 -21.58 -12.10
C ALA A 3 -8.17 -21.65 -10.58
N ARG A 4 -7.12 -21.40 -9.79
CA ARG A 4 -7.19 -21.37 -8.34
C ARG A 4 -7.87 -20.11 -7.82
N ASP A 5 -7.61 -18.96 -8.44
CA ASP A 5 -8.27 -17.70 -8.10
C ASP A 5 -9.78 -17.79 -8.39
N GLU A 6 -10.16 -18.45 -9.49
CA GLU A 6 -11.57 -18.74 -9.83
C GLU A 6 -12.25 -19.64 -8.79
N GLU A 7 -11.57 -20.69 -8.32
CA GLU A 7 -12.08 -21.57 -7.27
C GLU A 7 -12.29 -20.82 -5.95
N ILE A 8 -11.31 -19.99 -5.54
CA ILE A 8 -11.39 -19.17 -4.32
C ILE A 8 -12.55 -18.18 -4.42
N LEU A 9 -12.72 -17.50 -5.56
CA LEU A 9 -13.84 -16.60 -5.80
C LEU A 9 -15.17 -17.35 -5.77
N SER A 10 -15.30 -18.48 -6.48
CA SER A 10 -16.51 -19.30 -6.44
C SER A 10 -16.86 -19.69 -5.00
N LYS A 11 -15.87 -20.00 -4.16
CA LYS A 11 -16.11 -20.37 -2.77
C LYS A 11 -16.48 -19.16 -1.91
N PHE A 12 -15.84 -18.01 -2.13
CA PHE A 12 -16.21 -16.73 -1.51
C PHE A 12 -17.67 -16.36 -1.79
N HIS A 13 -18.16 -16.58 -3.01
CA HIS A 13 -19.55 -16.30 -3.36
C HIS A 13 -20.55 -17.35 -2.84
N LYS A 14 -20.12 -18.62 -2.63
CA LYS A 14 -21.00 -19.73 -2.19
C LYS A 14 -21.08 -19.93 -0.67
N ASP A 15 -19.98 -19.72 0.06
CA ASP A 15 -19.86 -20.11 1.48
C ASP A 15 -20.07 -18.94 2.46
N TYR A 16 -20.81 -17.89 2.06
CA TYR A 16 -21.10 -16.77 2.95
C TYR A 16 -22.39 -17.00 3.76
N LYS A 17 -22.45 -16.37 4.93
CA LYS A 17 -23.66 -16.25 5.75
C LYS A 17 -23.96 -14.77 5.98
N THR A 18 -25.21 -14.46 6.31
CA THR A 18 -25.61 -13.10 6.71
C THR A 18 -26.00 -13.13 8.19
N GLU A 19 -25.28 -12.39 9.02
CA GLU A 19 -25.61 -12.18 10.44
C GLU A 19 -25.61 -10.67 10.71
N ASP A 20 -26.64 -10.14 11.38
CA ASP A 20 -26.78 -8.72 11.70
C ASP A 20 -26.55 -7.77 10.51
N ASN A 21 -27.13 -8.09 9.34
CA ASN A 21 -26.93 -7.37 8.07
C ASN A 21 -25.47 -7.32 7.56
N ARG A 22 -24.57 -8.15 8.12
CA ARG A 22 -23.18 -8.28 7.68
C ARG A 22 -23.00 -9.58 6.92
N ARG A 23 -22.27 -9.51 5.81
CA ARG A 23 -21.82 -10.70 5.09
C ARG A 23 -20.61 -11.28 5.79
N ILE A 24 -20.78 -12.47 6.37
CA ILE A 24 -19.72 -13.23 7.00
C ILE A 24 -19.23 -14.26 5.99
N VAL A 25 -17.95 -14.18 5.64
CA VAL A 25 -17.31 -15.15 4.76
C VAL A 25 -16.27 -15.93 5.54
N SER A 26 -16.36 -17.26 5.48
CA SER A 26 -15.33 -18.12 6.06
C SER A 26 -14.11 -18.10 5.15
N LEU A 27 -12.96 -17.68 5.69
CA LEU A 27 -11.71 -17.83 4.96
C LEU A 27 -11.45 -19.31 4.74
N THR A 28 -11.21 -19.69 3.49
CA THR A 28 -10.77 -21.03 3.12
C THR A 28 -9.36 -21.24 3.62
N TRP A 29 -9.23 -21.65 4.87
CA TRP A 29 -7.98 -22.18 5.38
C TRP A 29 -7.56 -23.34 4.48
N LYS A 30 -6.29 -23.37 4.08
CA LYS A 30 -5.73 -24.51 3.36
C LYS A 30 -6.06 -25.77 4.16
N SER A 31 -6.71 -26.76 3.53
CA SER A 31 -7.01 -28.06 4.14
C SER A 31 -5.75 -28.75 4.67
N ILE A 32 -4.61 -28.43 4.03
CA ILE A 32 -3.28 -28.75 4.52
C ILE A 32 -2.79 -27.57 5.37
N VAL A 33 -3.02 -27.66 6.68
CA VAL A 33 -2.16 -26.98 7.64
C VAL A 33 -0.82 -27.68 7.52
N THR A 34 0.05 -27.22 6.62
CA THR A 34 1.47 -27.55 6.77
C THR A 34 1.81 -26.98 8.14
N PRO A 35 2.21 -27.80 9.13
CA PRO A 35 2.59 -27.27 10.42
C PRO A 35 3.65 -26.21 10.12
N LEU A 36 3.33 -24.96 10.42
CA LEU A 36 4.29 -23.88 10.29
C LEU A 36 5.53 -24.35 11.04
N SER A 37 6.69 -24.33 10.38
CA SER A 37 7.93 -24.71 11.06
C SER A 37 7.98 -23.91 12.35
N PRO A 38 8.22 -24.56 13.50
CA PRO A 38 8.13 -23.88 14.77
C PRO A 38 9.05 -22.66 14.72
N ASN A 39 8.45 -21.47 14.71
CA ASN A 39 9.17 -20.20 14.71
C ASN A 39 9.90 -19.97 16.05
N ILE A 40 9.99 -21.02 16.87
CA ILE A 40 10.54 -21.08 18.21
C ILE A 40 12.02 -20.69 18.20
N VAL A 41 12.77 -21.02 17.16
CA VAL A 41 14.18 -20.65 17.03
C VAL A 41 14.32 -19.14 16.85
N ASN A 42 13.58 -18.54 15.93
CA ASN A 42 13.57 -17.09 15.74
C ASN A 42 13.00 -16.36 16.94
N ALA A 43 11.93 -16.88 17.56
CA ALA A 43 11.34 -16.32 18.78
C ALA A 43 12.36 -16.34 19.92
N LYS A 44 13.09 -17.45 20.10
CA LYS A 44 14.16 -17.61 21.08
C LYS A 44 15.33 -16.65 20.79
N ASN A 45 15.73 -16.50 19.54
CA ASN A 45 16.77 -15.53 19.15
C ASN A 45 16.34 -14.08 19.42
N ARG A 46 15.09 -13.72 19.10
CA ARG A 46 14.51 -12.40 19.43
C ARG A 46 14.44 -12.17 20.94
N PHE A 47 14.04 -13.20 21.70
CA PHE A 47 14.00 -13.15 23.16
C PHE A 47 15.40 -12.94 23.76
N HIS A 48 16.42 -13.69 23.30
CA HIS A 48 17.80 -13.48 23.76
C HIS A 48 18.36 -12.10 23.37
N SER A 49 18.04 -11.60 22.18
CA SER A 49 18.40 -10.24 21.76
C SER A 49 17.77 -9.19 22.68
N LEU A 50 16.49 -9.37 23.03
CA LEU A 50 15.78 -8.53 23.98
C LEU A 50 16.41 -8.61 25.38
N GLN A 51 16.70 -9.81 25.90
CA GLN A 51 17.39 -9.99 27.18
C GLN A 51 18.72 -9.23 27.22
N LYS A 52 19.53 -9.34 26.15
CA LYS A 52 20.80 -8.62 26.03
C LYS A 52 20.58 -7.10 26.11
N ARG A 53 19.61 -6.56 25.38
CA ARG A 53 19.26 -5.13 25.41
C ARG A 53 18.79 -4.65 26.78
N LEU A 54 17.99 -5.46 27.48
CA LEU A 54 17.51 -5.15 28.83
C LEU A 54 18.63 -5.23 29.87
N SER A 55 19.59 -6.16 29.71
CA SER A 55 20.77 -6.23 30.59
C SER A 55 21.72 -5.04 30.43
N SER A 56 21.80 -4.45 29.24
CA SER A 56 22.66 -3.30 28.96
C SER A 56 22.06 -1.94 29.34
N SER A 57 20.76 -1.88 29.69
CA SER A 57 20.08 -0.63 30.03
C SER A 57 19.06 -0.83 31.15
N ASN A 58 19.40 -0.35 32.33
CA ASN A 58 18.52 -0.43 33.50
C ASN A 58 17.22 0.37 33.31
N VAL A 59 17.26 1.46 32.53
CA VAL A 59 16.08 2.27 32.18
C VAL A 59 15.09 1.45 31.34
N LEU A 60 15.57 0.80 30.27
CA LEU A 60 14.74 -0.07 29.42
C LEU A 60 14.21 -1.27 30.21
N LYS A 61 15.03 -1.85 31.09
CA LYS A 61 14.62 -2.94 31.98
C LYS A 61 13.44 -2.53 32.87
N THR A 62 13.56 -1.41 33.57
CA THR A 62 12.48 -0.90 34.42
C THR A 62 11.24 -0.61 33.59
N GLN A 63 11.36 0.05 32.42
CA GLN A 63 10.21 0.35 31.58
C GLN A 63 9.51 -0.91 31.04
N TYR A 64 10.28 -1.95 30.68
CA TYR A 64 9.75 -3.20 30.14
C TYR A 64 9.02 -4.04 31.20
N TYR A 65 9.50 -4.06 32.44
CA TYR A 65 8.89 -4.82 33.54
C TYR A 65 7.92 -4.01 34.41
N LYS A 66 7.83 -2.69 34.22
CA LYS A 66 6.92 -1.82 34.97
C LYS A 66 5.44 -2.09 34.68
N TYR A 67 5.14 -2.57 33.48
CA TYR A 67 3.76 -2.80 33.05
C TYR A 67 3.50 -4.29 32.86
N GLU A 68 2.31 -4.74 33.25
CA GLU A 68 1.86 -6.10 33.02
C GLU A 68 1.69 -6.36 31.51
N ILE A 69 2.11 -7.55 31.06
CA ILE A 69 2.02 -7.90 29.64
C ILE A 69 0.56 -8.23 29.31
N ALA A 70 -0.08 -7.36 28.52
CA ALA A 70 -1.40 -7.61 27.98
C ALA A 70 -1.31 -8.24 26.57
N VAL A 71 -2.07 -9.31 26.34
CA VAL A 71 -2.22 -9.95 25.03
C VAL A 71 -3.45 -9.41 24.33
N TYR A 72 -3.26 -8.87 23.12
CA TYR A 72 -4.34 -8.37 22.29
C TYR A 72 -4.61 -9.31 21.11
N ARG A 73 -5.89 -9.45 20.73
CA ARG A 73 -6.34 -10.15 19.53
C ARG A 73 -7.09 -9.18 18.63
N PHE A 74 -6.73 -9.15 17.35
CA PHE A 74 -7.45 -8.36 16.36
C PHE A 74 -8.89 -8.88 16.20
N SER A 75 -9.86 -7.98 16.30
CA SER A 75 -11.29 -8.23 15.99
C SER A 75 -11.67 -7.79 14.57
N ARG A 76 -10.70 -7.31 13.80
CA ARG A 76 -10.81 -6.82 12.42
C ARG A 76 -9.63 -7.34 11.61
N LEU A 77 -9.75 -7.30 10.29
CA LEU A 77 -8.68 -7.68 9.38
C LEU A 77 -7.50 -6.72 9.56
N PRO A 78 -6.33 -7.19 10.03
CA PRO A 78 -5.19 -6.32 10.25
C PRO A 78 -4.46 -6.00 8.94
N PHE A 79 -3.76 -4.87 8.95
CA PHE A 79 -2.79 -4.54 7.91
C PHE A 79 -1.59 -5.49 7.96
N GLY A 80 -1.04 -5.83 6.79
CA GLY A 80 0.16 -6.65 6.66
C GLY A 80 -0.07 -8.16 6.57
N LEU A 81 -1.32 -8.66 6.60
CA LEU A 81 -1.58 -10.05 6.19
C LEU A 81 -1.52 -10.14 4.66
N THR A 82 -0.96 -11.24 4.18
CA THR A 82 -0.86 -11.54 2.74
C THR A 82 -2.22 -11.65 2.06
N CYS A 83 -3.27 -12.04 2.80
CA CYS A 83 -4.63 -12.14 2.27
C CYS A 83 -5.44 -10.84 2.37
N SER A 84 -4.98 -9.83 3.13
CA SER A 84 -5.78 -8.63 3.38
C SER A 84 -6.16 -7.87 2.09
N PRO A 85 -5.24 -7.65 1.12
CA PRO A 85 -5.57 -6.95 -0.11
C PRO A 85 -6.65 -7.66 -0.93
N PHE A 86 -6.53 -8.99 -1.07
CA PHE A 86 -7.53 -9.80 -1.78
C PHE A 86 -8.93 -9.67 -1.15
N LEU A 87 -9.02 -9.73 0.18
CA LEU A 87 -10.29 -9.65 0.87
C LEU A 87 -10.95 -8.27 0.74
N LEU A 88 -10.15 -7.20 0.74
CA LEU A 88 -10.66 -5.85 0.48
C LEU A 88 -11.20 -5.76 -0.94
N CYS A 89 -10.40 -6.11 -1.95
CA CYS A 89 -10.81 -6.10 -3.36
C CYS A 89 -12.06 -6.95 -3.63
N ALA A 90 -12.14 -8.16 -3.08
CA ALA A 90 -13.31 -9.02 -3.25
C ALA A 90 -14.56 -8.41 -2.60
N SER A 91 -14.42 -7.80 -1.43
CA SER A 91 -15.53 -7.17 -0.70
C SER A 91 -16.03 -5.91 -1.39
N THR A 92 -15.13 -5.05 -1.87
CA THR A 92 -15.48 -3.82 -2.61
C THR A 92 -16.11 -4.13 -3.96
N ARG A 93 -15.61 -5.15 -4.67
CA ARG A 93 -16.21 -5.64 -5.92
C ARG A 93 -17.63 -6.14 -5.71
N GLU A 94 -17.87 -6.94 -4.68
CA GLU A 94 -19.22 -7.40 -4.34
C GLU A 94 -20.17 -6.25 -4.00
N LEU A 95 -19.69 -5.25 -3.25
CA LEU A 95 -20.47 -4.06 -2.93
C LEU A 95 -20.85 -3.30 -4.21
N ALA A 96 -19.89 -3.05 -5.09
CA ALA A 96 -20.12 -2.40 -6.37
C ALA A 96 -21.12 -3.15 -7.25
N MET A 97 -21.01 -4.47 -7.37
CA MET A 97 -21.96 -5.26 -8.17
C MET A 97 -23.38 -5.19 -7.61
N LYS A 98 -23.54 -5.18 -6.28
CA LYS A 98 -24.85 -5.06 -5.63
C LYS A 98 -25.52 -3.71 -5.85
N HIS A 99 -24.74 -2.65 -5.97
CA HIS A 99 -25.23 -1.28 -6.13
C HIS A 99 -24.93 -0.69 -7.51
N ILE A 100 -24.73 -1.53 -8.54
CA ILE A 100 -24.37 -1.07 -9.90
C ILE A 100 -25.45 -0.17 -10.53
N SER A 101 -26.72 -0.36 -10.15
CA SER A 101 -27.83 0.49 -10.60
C SER A 101 -27.84 1.87 -9.93
N GLU A 102 -27.31 1.98 -8.71
CA GLU A 102 -27.27 3.21 -7.93
C GLU A 102 -25.99 4.00 -8.19
N PHE A 103 -24.85 3.30 -8.34
CA PHE A 103 -23.51 3.88 -8.52
C PHE A 103 -22.80 3.27 -9.75
N PRO A 104 -23.33 3.47 -10.97
CA PRO A 104 -22.82 2.82 -12.17
C PRO A 104 -21.37 3.21 -12.52
N ILE A 105 -20.98 4.46 -12.27
CA ILE A 105 -19.64 4.98 -12.57
C ILE A 105 -18.64 4.38 -11.58
N ALA A 106 -18.91 4.47 -10.28
CA ALA A 106 -18.05 3.91 -9.25
C ALA A 106 -17.92 2.38 -9.39
N ALA A 107 -19.02 1.68 -9.65
CA ALA A 107 -19.02 0.22 -9.81
C ALA A 107 -18.18 -0.23 -11.01
N SER A 108 -18.17 0.55 -12.10
CA SER A 108 -17.35 0.25 -13.28
C SER A 108 -15.85 0.44 -13.05
N MET A 109 -15.46 1.27 -12.07
CA MET A 109 -14.08 1.66 -11.82
C MET A 109 -13.43 0.90 -10.66
N ILE A 110 -14.15 0.62 -9.57
CA ILE A 110 -13.56 0.14 -8.31
C ILE A 110 -12.69 -1.11 -8.45
N ASP A 111 -13.10 -2.07 -9.30
CA ASP A 111 -12.40 -3.36 -9.48
C ASP A 111 -11.04 -3.20 -10.17
N LYS A 112 -10.89 -2.18 -11.01
CA LYS A 112 -9.69 -1.96 -11.84
C LYS A 112 -8.74 -0.90 -11.28
N HIS A 113 -9.23 -0.05 -10.40
CA HIS A 113 -8.56 1.17 -9.96
C HIS A 113 -8.19 1.16 -8.48
N LEU A 114 -8.48 0.07 -7.76
CA LEU A 114 -8.06 -0.14 -6.39
C LEU A 114 -6.75 -0.96 -6.36
N TYR A 115 -5.69 -0.39 -5.80
CA TYR A 115 -4.45 -1.09 -5.50
C TYR A 115 -4.21 -1.11 -3.99
N MET A 116 -4.30 -2.30 -3.40
CA MET A 116 -4.33 -2.45 -1.94
C MET A 116 -5.44 -1.58 -1.33
N ASP A 117 -5.09 -0.53 -0.59
CA ASP A 117 -5.97 0.44 0.03
C ASP A 117 -6.08 1.78 -0.74
N ASP A 118 -5.29 1.99 -1.79
CA ASP A 118 -5.31 3.21 -2.60
C ASP A 118 -6.26 3.06 -3.80
N PHE A 119 -7.15 4.04 -3.99
CA PHE A 119 -7.98 4.17 -5.19
C PHE A 119 -7.42 5.27 -6.10
N LEU A 120 -7.12 4.93 -7.35
CA LEU A 120 -6.57 5.85 -8.34
C LEU A 120 -7.39 5.81 -9.62
N ALA A 121 -8.02 6.92 -9.99
CA ALA A 121 -8.82 7.01 -11.21
C ALA A 121 -8.47 8.27 -12.01
N SER A 122 -8.62 8.17 -13.33
CA SER A 122 -8.56 9.29 -14.25
C SER A 122 -9.78 9.25 -15.18
N THR A 123 -10.22 10.42 -15.62
CA THR A 123 -11.33 10.55 -16.59
C THR A 123 -11.01 11.68 -17.55
N GLU A 124 -11.72 11.72 -18.69
CA GLU A 124 -11.49 12.73 -19.73
C GLU A 124 -12.00 14.14 -19.36
N THR A 125 -12.86 14.28 -18.34
CA THR A 125 -13.46 15.57 -18.00
C THR A 125 -13.64 15.78 -16.50
N GLU A 126 -13.56 17.02 -16.05
CA GLU A 126 -13.77 17.37 -14.64
C GLU A 126 -15.19 17.03 -14.14
N THR A 127 -16.19 17.04 -15.02
CA THR A 127 -17.56 16.66 -14.66
C THR A 127 -17.64 15.17 -14.34
N HIS A 128 -17.04 14.30 -15.15
CA HIS A 128 -17.05 12.85 -14.92
C HIS A 128 -16.27 12.46 -13.66
N ILE A 129 -15.10 13.06 -13.40
CA ILE A 129 -14.35 12.78 -12.17
C ILE A 129 -15.10 13.25 -10.93
N THR A 130 -15.83 14.37 -11.01
CA THR A 130 -16.66 14.87 -9.89
C THR A 130 -17.83 13.92 -9.61
N MET A 131 -18.49 13.41 -10.65
CA MET A 131 -19.54 12.39 -10.49
C MET A 131 -18.99 11.10 -9.86
N LEU A 132 -17.83 10.63 -10.35
CA LEU A 132 -17.15 9.47 -9.78
C LEU A 132 -16.82 9.68 -8.31
N TYR A 133 -16.31 10.86 -7.92
CA TYR A 133 -15.99 11.20 -6.55
C TYR A 133 -17.22 11.08 -5.62
N HIS A 134 -18.38 11.59 -6.04
CA HIS A 134 -19.60 11.46 -5.25
C HIS A 134 -20.03 9.99 -5.14
N GLU A 135 -20.14 9.29 -6.28
CA GLU A 135 -20.57 7.89 -6.29
C GLU A 135 -19.65 6.97 -5.46
N ILE A 136 -18.32 7.13 -5.57
CA ILE A 136 -17.38 6.28 -4.83
C ILE A 136 -17.42 6.58 -3.33
N THR A 137 -17.60 7.84 -2.94
CA THR A 137 -17.69 8.25 -1.53
C THR A 137 -18.96 7.68 -0.89
N ASP A 138 -20.09 7.76 -1.59
CA ASP A 138 -21.37 7.22 -1.13
C ASP A 138 -21.32 5.69 -1.07
N LEU A 139 -20.83 5.03 -2.13
CA LEU A 139 -20.67 3.57 -2.18
C LEU A 139 -19.81 3.06 -1.02
N MET A 140 -18.64 3.65 -0.79
CA MET A 140 -17.72 3.21 0.27
C MET A 140 -18.24 3.50 1.69
N THR A 141 -19.11 4.50 1.84
CA THR A 141 -19.82 4.78 3.10
C THR A 141 -20.77 3.66 3.50
N LEU A 142 -21.37 2.93 2.53
CA LEU A 142 -22.23 1.78 2.80
C LEU A 142 -21.50 0.67 3.54
N MET A 143 -20.21 0.45 3.26
CA MET A 143 -19.39 -0.55 3.94
C MET A 143 -18.58 -0.01 5.13
N LYS A 144 -18.82 1.25 5.54
CA LYS A 144 -18.10 1.92 6.64
C LYS A 144 -16.59 1.99 6.42
N LEU A 145 -16.16 2.13 5.17
CA LEU A 145 -14.78 2.41 4.79
C LEU A 145 -14.72 3.75 4.04
N PRO A 146 -15.00 4.89 4.70
CA PRO A 146 -14.98 6.19 4.02
C PRO A 146 -13.61 6.43 3.39
N MET A 147 -13.63 6.97 2.17
CA MET A 147 -12.42 7.38 1.47
C MET A 147 -11.84 8.62 2.15
N GLU A 148 -10.50 8.68 2.24
CA GLU A 148 -9.80 9.79 2.88
C GLU A 148 -8.55 10.18 2.09
N LYS A 149 -7.98 11.35 2.41
CA LYS A 149 -6.71 11.85 1.87
C LYS A 149 -6.71 12.05 0.36
N TRP A 150 -7.77 12.68 -0.14
CA TRP A 150 -7.92 13.00 -1.56
C TRP A 150 -6.79 13.84 -2.12
N ALA A 151 -6.43 13.56 -3.36
CA ALA A 151 -5.46 14.32 -4.16
C ALA A 151 -6.01 14.39 -5.59
N THR A 152 -5.98 15.56 -6.21
CA THR A 152 -6.50 15.75 -7.57
C THR A 152 -5.86 16.97 -8.23
N ASN A 153 -5.59 16.87 -9.53
CA ASN A 153 -5.16 17.97 -10.38
C ASN A 153 -6.34 18.79 -10.95
N SER A 154 -7.59 18.36 -10.74
CA SER A 154 -8.78 19.12 -11.16
C SER A 154 -9.09 20.22 -10.15
N LEU A 155 -9.13 21.46 -10.62
CA LEU A 155 -9.50 22.61 -9.80
C LEU A 155 -10.97 22.52 -9.35
N LYS A 156 -11.87 22.12 -10.24
CA LYS A 156 -13.28 21.94 -9.92
C LYS A 156 -13.50 20.89 -8.84
N LEU A 157 -12.84 19.73 -8.93
CA LEU A 157 -12.97 18.69 -7.91
C LEU A 157 -12.30 19.12 -6.60
N LYS A 158 -11.18 19.85 -6.65
CA LYS A 158 -10.53 20.42 -5.46
C LYS A 158 -11.48 21.35 -4.70
N ASP A 159 -12.24 22.20 -5.39
CA ASP A 159 -13.23 23.08 -4.78
C ASP A 159 -14.37 22.29 -4.11
N VAL A 160 -14.82 21.19 -4.73
CA VAL A 160 -15.83 20.28 -4.15
C VAL A 160 -15.32 19.63 -2.87
N ILE A 161 -14.10 19.08 -2.88
CA ILE A 161 -13.47 18.45 -1.71
C ILE A 161 -13.34 19.47 -0.56
N GLN A 162 -12.92 20.69 -0.85
CA GLN A 162 -12.80 21.76 0.14
C GLN A 162 -14.16 22.19 0.70
N THR A 163 -15.19 22.28 -0.15
CA THR A 163 -16.56 22.59 0.25
C THR A 163 -17.12 21.53 1.21
N ASN A 164 -16.80 20.26 0.97
CA ASN A 164 -17.13 19.14 1.85
C ASN A 164 -16.30 19.11 3.15
N LYS A 165 -15.35 20.04 3.34
CA LYS A 165 -14.39 20.09 4.46
C LYS A 165 -13.52 18.83 4.54
N GLU A 166 -13.25 18.21 3.40
CA GLU A 166 -12.40 17.03 3.30
C GLU A 166 -10.94 17.43 3.07
N PHE A 167 -10.02 16.55 3.48
CA PHE A 167 -8.60 16.83 3.38
C PHE A 167 -8.10 16.64 1.94
N HIS A 168 -7.49 17.68 1.39
CA HIS A 168 -6.84 17.66 0.08
C HIS A 168 -5.32 17.77 0.22
N LYS A 169 -4.59 16.87 -0.44
CA LYS A 169 -3.13 16.92 -0.57
C LYS A 169 -2.73 17.52 -1.92
N SER A 170 -1.93 18.59 -1.86
CA SER A 170 -1.26 19.15 -3.03
C SER A 170 -0.11 18.27 -3.54
N THR A 171 0.51 17.51 -2.65
CA THR A 171 1.58 16.55 -2.98
C THR A 171 1.30 15.22 -2.29
N THR A 172 1.38 14.13 -3.04
CA THR A 172 1.16 12.77 -2.53
C THR A 172 2.05 11.76 -3.25
N ALA A 173 2.19 10.56 -2.70
CA ALA A 173 2.83 9.47 -3.43
C ALA A 173 1.75 8.59 -4.07
N VAL A 174 1.86 8.31 -5.36
CA VAL A 174 1.01 7.38 -6.10
C VAL A 174 1.85 6.15 -6.44
N LEU A 175 1.48 5.00 -5.89
CA LEU A 175 2.24 3.74 -6.02
C LEU A 175 3.71 3.85 -5.61
N GLY A 176 4.12 4.86 -4.84
CA GLY A 176 5.51 5.11 -4.44
C GLY A 176 6.29 6.12 -5.31
N ILE A 177 5.64 6.74 -6.29
CA ILE A 177 6.15 7.87 -7.09
C ILE A 177 5.49 9.15 -6.56
N ASP A 178 6.27 10.22 -6.39
CA ASP A 178 5.71 11.50 -5.93
C ASP A 178 4.85 12.12 -7.04
N TRP A 179 3.74 12.74 -6.68
CA TRP A 179 2.84 13.46 -7.59
C TRP A 179 2.53 14.82 -6.99
N ASP A 180 2.88 15.88 -7.73
CA ASP A 180 2.41 17.24 -7.47
C ASP A 180 1.14 17.47 -8.27
N THR A 181 0.04 17.70 -7.56
CA THR A 181 -1.26 17.85 -8.19
C THR A 181 -1.49 19.24 -8.78
N ASN A 182 -0.73 20.26 -8.37
CA ASN A 182 -0.90 21.61 -8.90
C ASN A 182 -0.26 21.74 -10.29
N ASP A 183 0.94 21.19 -10.43
CA ASP A 183 1.69 21.20 -11.70
C ASP A 183 1.41 19.97 -12.55
N ASP A 184 0.67 19.00 -12.00
CA ASP A 184 0.40 17.67 -12.58
C ASP A 184 1.67 16.95 -13.03
N THR A 185 2.67 16.94 -12.14
CA THR A 185 3.99 16.36 -12.42
C THR A 185 4.25 15.15 -11.54
N LEU A 186 4.75 14.09 -12.17
CA LEU A 186 5.29 12.94 -11.46
C LEU A 186 6.77 13.19 -11.15
N GLY A 187 7.08 13.20 -9.86
CA GLY A 187 8.41 13.29 -9.32
C GLY A 187 8.90 11.94 -8.84
N ASN A 188 10.20 11.74 -8.92
CA ASN A 188 10.86 10.79 -8.06
C ASN A 188 11.75 11.62 -7.15
N ALA A 189 11.63 11.46 -5.84
CA ALA A 189 12.66 11.92 -4.93
C ALA A 189 13.96 11.12 -5.18
N PHE A 190 14.66 11.46 -6.28
CA PHE A 190 16.09 11.28 -6.34
C PHE A 190 16.61 11.99 -5.12
N LYS A 191 17.06 11.21 -4.14
CA LYS A 191 17.77 11.74 -2.99
C LYS A 191 19.11 12.23 -3.52
N THR A 192 19.10 13.39 -4.16
CA THR A 192 20.28 14.17 -4.57
C THR A 192 21.12 14.52 -3.35
N SER A 193 20.64 14.27 -2.13
CA SER A 193 21.46 14.20 -0.92
C SER A 193 22.58 13.15 -0.94
N PHE A 194 22.65 12.29 -1.97
CA PHE A 194 23.86 11.52 -2.26
C PHE A 194 25.01 12.38 -2.83
N CYS A 195 24.73 13.55 -3.42
CA CYS A 195 25.73 14.44 -4.04
C CYS A 195 26.79 14.99 -3.07
N VAL A 196 26.59 14.85 -1.77
CA VAL A 196 27.61 15.14 -0.76
C VAL A 196 28.05 13.84 -0.13
N ALA A 197 28.90 13.08 -0.84
CA ALA A 197 29.73 12.10 -0.17
C ALA A 197 30.65 12.89 0.77
N GLY A 198 30.22 13.15 2.01
CA GLY A 198 30.86 14.07 2.97
C GLY A 198 32.34 13.73 3.22
N GLY A 199 33.20 14.12 2.29
CA GLY A 199 34.61 13.75 2.18
C GLY A 199 34.93 12.28 1.89
N LYS A 200 33.95 11.40 1.65
CA LYS A 200 34.20 9.95 1.46
C LYS A 200 34.39 9.58 -0.02
N PRO A 201 35.31 8.66 -0.35
CA PRO A 201 35.45 8.17 -1.72
C PRO A 201 34.15 7.49 -2.18
N LEU A 202 33.76 7.79 -3.41
CA LEU A 202 32.61 7.17 -4.05
C LEU A 202 32.92 5.69 -4.29
N THR A 203 31.96 4.82 -3.95
CA THR A 203 32.11 3.36 -4.10
C THR A 203 31.06 2.81 -5.06
N LYS A 204 31.33 1.62 -5.64
CA LYS A 204 30.33 0.87 -6.42
C LYS A 204 29.01 0.69 -5.67
N ARG A 205 29.10 0.40 -4.37
CA ARG A 205 27.93 0.25 -3.48
C ARG A 205 27.14 1.55 -3.34
N TRP A 206 27.84 2.69 -3.25
CA TRP A 206 27.19 3.99 -3.22
C TRP A 206 26.44 4.25 -4.54
N LEU A 207 27.08 3.99 -5.68
CA LEU A 207 26.44 4.19 -6.99
C LEU A 207 25.19 3.30 -7.15
N LEU A 208 25.30 2.02 -6.78
CA LEU A 208 24.16 1.10 -6.78
C LEU A 208 23.02 1.58 -5.87
N ARG A 209 23.35 2.10 -4.68
CA ARG A 209 22.36 2.67 -3.76
C ARG A 209 21.66 3.90 -4.37
N CYS A 210 22.38 4.75 -5.09
CA CYS A 210 21.78 5.90 -5.78
C CYS A 210 20.79 5.43 -6.85
N ILE A 211 21.20 4.49 -7.70
CA ILE A 211 20.34 3.94 -8.77
C ILE A 211 19.09 3.27 -8.17
N ALA A 212 19.28 2.40 -7.16
CA ALA A 212 18.20 1.66 -6.51
C ALA A 212 17.27 2.55 -5.67
N SER A 213 17.68 3.78 -5.35
CA SER A 213 16.82 4.72 -4.63
C SER A 213 15.73 5.32 -5.52
N CYS A 214 15.92 5.30 -6.85
CA CYS A 214 14.89 5.65 -7.80
C CYS A 214 13.92 4.47 -7.94
N TYR A 215 12.80 4.56 -7.23
CA TYR A 215 11.72 3.58 -7.32
C TYR A 215 10.86 3.91 -8.54
N ASP A 216 10.85 3.03 -9.55
CA ASP A 216 10.19 3.27 -10.84
C ASP A 216 9.53 1.99 -11.38
N PRO A 217 8.37 1.60 -10.82
CA PRO A 217 7.68 0.37 -11.21
C PRO A 217 7.15 0.41 -12.65
N LEU A 218 6.94 1.61 -13.21
CA LEU A 218 6.38 1.82 -14.54
C LEU A 218 7.45 2.09 -15.61
N GLY A 219 8.71 2.29 -15.22
CA GLY A 219 9.80 2.60 -16.14
C GLY A 219 9.79 4.05 -16.68
N LEU A 220 9.05 4.96 -16.03
CA LEU A 220 8.92 6.37 -16.45
C LEU A 220 10.24 7.14 -16.37
N PHE A 221 11.09 6.78 -15.41
CA PHE A 221 12.40 7.39 -15.18
C PHE A 221 13.53 6.52 -15.77
N SER A 222 13.19 5.50 -16.57
CA SER A 222 14.18 4.63 -17.22
C SER A 222 15.23 5.37 -18.07
N PRO A 223 14.91 6.47 -18.82
CA PRO A 223 15.92 7.23 -19.56
C PRO A 223 16.97 7.89 -18.66
N PHE A 224 16.63 8.15 -17.39
CA PHE A 224 17.56 8.71 -16.41
C PHE A 224 18.33 7.60 -15.68
N THR A 225 17.65 6.54 -15.24
CA THR A 225 18.29 5.46 -14.47
C THR A 225 19.26 4.62 -15.32
N ILE A 226 19.08 4.54 -16.64
CA ILE A 226 19.99 3.84 -17.54
C ILE A 226 21.41 4.42 -17.51
N ILE A 227 21.55 5.75 -17.39
CA ILE A 227 22.86 6.41 -17.29
C ILE A 227 23.61 5.90 -16.06
N GLY A 228 22.94 5.80 -14.91
CA GLY A 228 23.52 5.23 -13.71
C GLY A 228 23.89 3.75 -13.86
N LYS A 229 23.05 2.96 -14.54
CA LYS A 229 23.33 1.54 -14.81
C LYS A 229 24.54 1.35 -15.72
N ILE A 230 24.69 2.17 -16.77
CA ILE A 230 25.86 2.19 -17.65
C ILE A 230 27.11 2.56 -16.84
N LEU A 231 27.05 3.65 -16.05
CA LEU A 231 28.17 4.04 -15.20
C LEU A 231 28.58 2.92 -14.23
N PHE A 232 27.60 2.21 -13.65
CA PHE A 232 27.88 1.07 -12.79
C PHE A 232 28.59 -0.04 -13.56
N GLN A 233 28.14 -0.37 -14.78
CA GLN A 233 28.79 -1.33 -15.65
C GLN A 233 30.24 -0.92 -15.97
N ASP A 234 30.48 0.35 -16.29
CA ASP A 234 31.82 0.88 -16.58
C ASP A 234 32.77 0.71 -15.39
N THR A 235 32.28 0.91 -14.15
CA THR A 235 33.10 0.67 -12.96
C THR A 235 33.56 -0.79 -12.83
N TRP A 236 32.81 -1.74 -13.38
CA TRP A 236 33.22 -3.15 -13.43
C TRP A 236 34.24 -3.40 -14.53
N ILE A 237 34.01 -2.85 -15.74
CA ILE A 237 34.91 -3.00 -16.89
C ILE A 237 36.29 -2.39 -16.58
N LEU A 238 36.32 -1.23 -15.93
CA LEU A 238 37.54 -0.51 -15.58
C LEU A 238 38.28 -1.09 -14.35
N GLY A 239 37.74 -2.12 -13.70
CA GLY A 239 38.38 -2.74 -12.54
C GLY A 239 38.47 -1.83 -11.30
N ILE A 240 37.63 -0.79 -11.22
CA ILE A 240 37.57 0.13 -10.07
C ILE A 240 37.23 -0.70 -8.82
N LYS A 241 38.01 -0.57 -7.75
CA LYS A 241 37.76 -1.30 -6.49
C LYS A 241 36.67 -0.64 -5.65
#